data_AF-A0AAD4YXG2-F1
#
_entry.id   AF-A0AAD4YXG2-F1
#
_cell.length_a   1.000
_cell.length_b   1.000
_cell.length_c   1.000
_cell.angle_alpha   90.00
_cell.angle_beta   90.00
_cell.angle_gamma   90.00
#
_symmetry.space_group_name_H-M   'P 1'
#
loop_
_entity.id
_entity.type
_entity.pdbx_description
1 polymer ?
#
loop_
_entity_poly.entity_id
_entity_poly.type
_entity_poly.pdbx_seq_one_letter_code
_entity_poly.pdbx_strand_id
1 'polypeptide(L)'
;MRDLKFKKNPAMSWVDVDREVHTFMAGDLSHPRSREINETLEKLIGKVKLLGYVPDTRFVLQDMDEELKKRSLYYHSEKLAISFALLMSSNKNTIIRIFKNLRVCGDCHSWIKFVTKVSGREIIARDAKRFHHFKDGLCSCGDYW
;
A
#
# COMPACT_ATOMS: atom_id res chain seq x y z
N MET A 1 -19.29 -17.38 30.29
CA MET A 1 -18.95 -17.47 28.85
C MET A 1 -17.48 -17.15 28.72
N ARG A 2 -16.69 -18.01 28.06
CA ARG A 2 -15.26 -17.73 27.83
C ARG A 2 -15.18 -16.60 26.79
N ASP A 3 -14.63 -15.46 27.20
CA ASP A 3 -14.19 -14.40 26.29
C ASP A 3 -13.03 -14.94 25.44
N LEU A 4 -13.36 -15.66 24.38
CA LEU A 4 -12.46 -15.89 23.26
C LEU A 4 -12.21 -14.51 22.63
N LYS A 5 -11.22 -13.78 23.18
CA LYS A 5 -10.62 -12.63 22.52
C LYS A 5 -10.03 -13.13 21.20
N PHE A 6 -10.82 -13.13 20.13
CA PHE A 6 -10.32 -13.30 18.78
C PHE A 6 -9.36 -12.13 18.53
N LYS A 7 -8.07 -12.36 18.77
CA LYS A 7 -7.00 -11.48 18.27
C LYS A 7 -7.04 -11.58 16.74
N LYS A 8 -7.80 -10.68 16.11
CA LYS A 8 -7.67 -10.47 14.67
C LYS A 8 -6.24 -9.98 14.42
N ASN A 9 -5.49 -10.71 13.60
CA ASN A 9 -4.18 -10.24 13.16
C ASN A 9 -4.35 -8.88 12.46
N PRO A 10 -3.47 -7.90 12.73
CA PRO A 10 -3.53 -6.63 12.05
C PRO A 10 -3.31 -6.80 10.55
N ALA A 11 -3.80 -5.83 9.77
CA ALA A 11 -3.53 -5.78 8.33
C ALA A 11 -2.06 -5.43 8.11
N MET A 12 -1.28 -6.39 7.60
CA MET A 12 0.15 -6.26 7.39
C MET A 12 0.47 -6.43 5.91
N SER A 13 1.45 -5.65 5.46
CA SER A 13 2.05 -5.81 4.14
C SER A 13 3.56 -5.92 4.28
N TRP A 14 4.21 -6.69 3.43
CA TRP A 14 5.66 -6.86 3.48
C TRP A 14 6.29 -6.95 2.10
N VAL A 15 7.59 -6.71 2.06
CA VAL A 15 8.44 -6.74 0.87
C VAL A 15 9.78 -7.37 1.22
N ASP A 16 10.33 -8.13 0.28
CA ASP A 16 11.71 -8.61 0.33
C ASP A 16 12.61 -7.59 -0.38
N VAL A 17 13.55 -7.01 0.35
CA VAL A 17 14.59 -6.13 -0.16
C VAL A 17 15.91 -6.60 0.43
N ASP A 18 16.94 -6.76 -0.41
CA ASP A 18 18.29 -7.17 0.02
C ASP A 18 18.30 -8.45 0.88
N ARG A 19 17.37 -9.38 0.60
CA ARG A 19 17.17 -10.66 1.32
C ARG A 19 16.63 -10.50 2.75
N GLU A 20 16.12 -9.32 3.08
CA GLU A 20 15.45 -9.04 4.34
C GLU A 20 13.96 -8.78 4.11
N VAL A 21 13.12 -9.35 4.98
CA VAL A 21 11.67 -9.14 4.94
C VAL A 21 11.32 -7.93 5.81
N HIS A 22 10.88 -6.86 5.15
CA HIS A 22 10.40 -5.65 5.83
C HIS A 22 8.88 -5.67 5.89
N THR A 23 8.33 -5.65 7.10
CA THR A 23 6.88 -5.72 7.36
C THR A 23 6.38 -4.38 7.86
N PHE A 24 5.19 -3.99 7.41
CA PHE A 24 4.56 -2.73 7.74
C PHE A 24 3.13 -2.95 8.21
N MET A 25 2.73 -2.21 9.23
CA MET A 25 1.33 -2.01 9.63
C MET A 25 0.81 -0.64 9.16
N ALA A 26 -0.49 -0.39 9.28
CA ALA A 26 -1.03 0.94 9.00
C ALA A 26 -0.47 1.96 9.99
N GLY A 27 0.05 3.09 9.49
CA GLY A 27 0.66 4.15 10.31
C GLY A 27 1.96 3.75 10.99
N ASP A 28 2.65 2.71 10.50
CA ASP A 28 3.86 2.18 11.13
C ASP A 28 5.04 3.15 11.06
N LEU A 29 5.67 3.37 12.21
CA LEU A 29 6.85 4.23 12.40
C LEU A 29 8.04 3.48 13.00
N SER A 30 7.93 2.18 13.28
CA SER A 30 8.99 1.41 13.97
C SER A 30 10.17 1.07 13.07
N HIS A 31 10.02 1.18 11.75
CA HIS A 31 11.10 0.91 10.80
C HIS A 31 12.25 1.93 10.98
N PRO A 32 13.54 1.53 10.96
CA PRO A 32 14.68 2.45 11.12
C PRO A 32 14.71 3.60 10.10
N ARG A 33 14.14 3.36 8.91
CA ARG A 33 13.99 4.34 7.81
C ARG A 33 12.59 4.97 7.72
N SER A 34 11.79 4.92 8.78
CA SER A 34 10.38 5.37 8.76
C SER A 34 10.21 6.81 8.27
N ARG A 35 11.15 7.71 8.59
CA ARG A 35 11.16 9.07 8.08
C ARG A 35 11.24 9.11 6.54
N GLU A 36 12.22 8.45 5.95
CA GLU A 36 12.43 8.44 4.49
C GLU A 36 11.29 7.74 3.74
N ILE A 37 10.71 6.70 4.36
CA ILE A 37 9.54 6.00 3.84
C ILE A 37 8.35 6.96 3.79
N ASN A 38 8.09 7.70 4.87
CA ASN A 38 7.01 8.69 4.90
C ASN A 38 7.26 9.82 3.91
N GLU A 39 8.48 10.36 3.82
CA GLU A 39 8.82 11.39 2.82
C GLU A 39 8.60 10.89 1.38
N THR A 40 8.92 9.63 1.10
CA THR A 40 8.66 9.00 -0.20
C THR A 40 7.16 8.82 -0.45
N LEU A 41 6.42 8.36 0.55
CA LEU A 41 4.98 8.20 0.51
C LEU A 41 4.27 9.54 0.23
N GLU A 42 4.61 10.61 0.95
CA GLU A 42 4.04 11.94 0.74
C GLU A 42 4.31 12.47 -0.67
N LYS A 43 5.54 12.28 -1.18
CA LYS A 43 5.88 12.62 -2.57
C LYS A 43 5.02 11.85 -3.57
N LEU A 44 4.79 10.56 -3.35
CA LEU A 44 3.91 9.75 -4.20
C LEU A 44 2.47 10.24 -4.11
N ILE A 45 1.94 10.49 -2.90
CA ILE A 45 0.58 11.01 -2.68
C ILE A 45 0.37 12.31 -3.46
N GLY A 46 1.31 13.26 -3.37
CA GLY A 46 1.25 14.50 -4.14
C GLY A 46 1.18 14.26 -5.65
N LYS A 47 2.05 13.39 -6.18
CA LYS A 47 2.09 13.08 -7.62
C LYS A 47 0.84 12.36 -8.12
N VAL A 48 0.32 11.37 -7.37
CA VAL A 48 -0.88 10.64 -7.81
C VAL A 48 -2.12 11.52 -7.75
N LYS A 49 -2.21 12.47 -6.80
CA LYS A 49 -3.31 13.46 -6.74
C LYS A 49 -3.32 14.35 -7.98
N LEU A 50 -2.16 14.78 -8.46
CA LEU A 50 -2.05 15.55 -9.71
C LEU A 50 -2.53 14.76 -10.94
N LEU A 51 -2.47 13.42 -10.89
CA LEU A 51 -3.02 12.54 -11.93
C LEU A 51 -4.51 12.21 -11.75
N GLY A 52 -5.15 12.69 -10.68
CA GLY A 52 -6.56 12.48 -10.40
C GLY A 52 -6.89 11.37 -9.39
N TYR A 53 -5.91 10.87 -8.62
CA TYR A 53 -6.22 9.99 -7.49
C TYR A 53 -6.96 10.75 -6.39
N VAL A 54 -8.14 10.23 -6.02
CA VAL A 54 -8.95 10.70 -4.89
C VAL A 54 -9.12 9.55 -3.89
N PRO A 55 -8.74 9.70 -2.61
CA PRO A 55 -8.95 8.66 -1.62
C PRO A 55 -10.43 8.32 -1.44
N ASP A 56 -10.74 7.04 -1.41
CA ASP A 56 -12.12 6.56 -1.26
C ASP A 56 -12.42 6.19 0.20
N THR A 57 -13.01 7.13 0.94
CA THR A 57 -13.30 7.01 2.38
C THR A 57 -14.33 5.94 2.71
N ARG A 58 -15.06 5.39 1.72
CA ARG A 58 -15.96 4.23 1.90
C ARG A 58 -15.23 2.97 2.35
N PHE A 59 -13.90 2.90 2.16
CA PHE A 59 -13.06 1.80 2.64
C PHE A 59 -12.55 1.98 4.08
N VAL A 60 -12.96 3.04 4.78
CA VAL A 60 -12.69 3.23 6.21
C VAL A 60 -14.00 3.03 6.98
N LEU A 61 -14.09 1.93 7.73
CA LEU A 61 -15.31 1.55 8.46
C LEU A 61 -15.43 2.23 9.83
N GLN A 62 -14.33 2.76 10.34
CA GLN A 62 -14.29 3.46 11.60
C GLN A 62 -15.05 4.78 11.48
N ASP A 63 -15.89 5.06 12.47
CA ASP A 63 -16.60 6.32 12.57
C ASP A 63 -15.63 7.41 13.06
N MET A 64 -15.23 8.26 12.12
CA MET A 64 -14.29 9.36 12.34
C MET A 64 -14.56 10.45 11.29
N ASP A 65 -14.05 11.64 11.53
CA ASP A 65 -14.16 12.76 10.59
C ASP A 65 -13.59 12.41 9.21
N GLU A 66 -14.19 12.93 8.14
CA GLU A 66 -13.79 12.61 6.76
C GLU A 66 -12.32 12.90 6.47
N GLU A 67 -11.76 13.98 7.04
CA GLU A 67 -10.33 14.27 6.90
C GLU A 67 -9.45 13.23 7.61
N LEU A 68 -9.90 12.70 8.75
CA LEU A 68 -9.21 11.61 9.44
C LEU A 68 -9.29 10.30 8.64
N LYS A 69 -10.44 10.01 8.02
CA LYS A 69 -10.58 8.84 7.11
C LYS A 69 -9.60 8.94 5.94
N LYS A 70 -9.57 10.08 5.24
CA LYS A 70 -8.62 10.33 4.15
C LYS A 70 -7.18 10.16 4.62
N ARG A 71 -6.85 10.72 5.78
CA ARG A 71 -5.51 10.59 6.38
C ARG A 71 -5.16 9.13 6.66
N SER A 72 -6.08 8.36 7.24
CA SER A 72 -5.88 6.94 7.53
C SER A 72 -5.55 6.13 6.27
N LEU A 73 -6.28 6.38 5.17
CA LEU A 73 -6.03 5.71 3.88
C LEU A 73 -4.61 5.93 3.36
N TYR A 74 -4.03 7.12 3.53
CA TYR A 74 -2.68 7.42 3.02
C TYR A 74 -1.60 6.53 3.64
N TYR A 75 -1.78 6.10 4.89
CA TYR A 75 -0.78 5.33 5.63
C TYR A 75 -1.16 3.85 5.78
N HIS A 76 -1.95 3.30 4.86
CA HIS A 76 -2.16 1.85 4.77
C HIS A 76 -0.84 1.11 4.55
N SER A 77 -0.76 -0.14 5.05
CA SER A 77 0.48 -0.92 5.01
C SER A 77 0.99 -1.19 3.59
N GLU A 78 0.10 -1.35 2.60
CA GLU A 78 0.49 -1.50 1.19
C GLU A 78 1.26 -0.28 0.69
N LYS A 79 0.81 0.92 1.06
CA LYS A 79 1.39 2.19 0.61
C LYS A 79 2.77 2.40 1.23
N LEU A 80 2.93 2.04 2.50
CA LEU A 80 4.23 2.04 3.18
C LEU A 80 5.20 1.03 2.56
N ALA A 81 4.76 -0.22 2.35
CA ALA A 81 5.58 -1.26 1.74
C ALA A 81 6.06 -0.88 0.33
N ILE A 82 5.17 -0.34 -0.51
CA ILE A 82 5.52 0.12 -1.87
C ILE A 82 6.45 1.33 -1.82
N SER A 83 6.22 2.27 -0.90
CA SER A 83 7.09 3.45 -0.75
C SER A 83 8.49 3.04 -0.33
N PHE A 84 8.62 2.10 0.60
CA PHE A 84 9.91 1.52 0.97
C PHE A 84 10.56 0.78 -0.19
N ALA A 85 9.82 -0.07 -0.91
CA ALA A 85 10.35 -0.80 -2.06
C ALA A 85 10.87 0.13 -3.16
N LEU A 86 10.17 1.24 -3.42
CA LEU A 86 10.60 2.28 -4.37
C LEU A 86 11.83 3.04 -3.86
N LEU A 87 11.87 3.38 -2.56
CA LEU A 87 13.00 4.04 -1.93
C LEU A 87 14.29 3.20 -2.06
N MET A 88 14.18 1.89 -1.88
CA MET A 88 15.32 0.97 -1.93
C MET A 88 15.74 0.61 -3.36
N SER A 89 14.82 0.66 -4.32
CA SER A 89 15.09 0.18 -5.68
C SER A 89 15.68 1.28 -6.57
N SER A 90 17.00 1.25 -6.76
CA SER A 90 17.72 2.17 -7.65
C SER A 90 17.56 1.83 -9.14
N ASN A 91 17.35 0.54 -9.48
CA ASN A 91 17.21 0.09 -10.86
C ASN A 91 15.75 0.20 -11.34
N LYS A 92 15.51 1.07 -12.34
CA LYS A 92 14.20 1.32 -12.98
C LYS A 92 13.61 0.17 -13.80
N ASN A 93 14.31 -0.94 -13.98
CA ASN A 93 13.78 -2.14 -14.66
C ASN A 93 13.32 -3.26 -13.70
N THR A 94 13.62 -3.18 -12.40
CA THR A 94 13.17 -4.19 -11.42
C THR A 94 11.65 -4.15 -11.13
N ILE A 95 10.98 -5.30 -11.15
CA ILE A 95 9.58 -5.38 -10.73
C ILE A 95 9.48 -5.33 -9.21
N ILE A 96 8.62 -4.46 -8.67
CA ILE A 96 8.35 -4.39 -7.23
C ILE A 96 7.35 -5.48 -6.84
N ARG A 97 7.65 -6.25 -5.80
CA ARG A 97 6.78 -7.31 -5.29
C ARG A 97 6.43 -7.03 -3.83
N ILE A 98 5.14 -6.92 -3.53
CA ILE A 98 4.65 -6.81 -2.16
C ILE A 98 3.64 -7.92 -1.85
N PHE A 99 3.51 -8.22 -0.57
CA PHE A 99 2.58 -9.23 -0.08
C PHE A 99 1.70 -8.62 1.00
N LYS A 100 0.47 -9.10 1.13
CA LYS A 100 -0.50 -8.69 2.13
C LYS A 100 -1.20 -9.92 2.73
N ASN A 101 -1.45 -9.90 4.03
CA ASN A 101 -2.14 -10.99 4.73
C ASN A 101 -3.68 -10.96 4.59
N LEU A 102 -4.25 -9.81 4.21
CA LEU A 102 -5.68 -9.61 3.93
C LEU A 102 -5.89 -9.29 2.45
N ARG A 103 -7.15 -9.26 1.99
CA ARG A 103 -7.51 -8.72 0.66
C ARG A 103 -7.11 -7.25 0.58
N VAL A 104 -6.61 -6.80 -0.56
CA VAL A 104 -6.29 -5.38 -0.77
C VAL A 104 -7.60 -4.57 -0.75
N CYS A 105 -7.60 -3.39 -0.14
CA CYS A 105 -8.79 -2.52 -0.21
C CYS A 105 -8.86 -1.82 -1.58
N GLY A 106 -10.06 -1.41 -1.99
CA GLY A 106 -10.24 -0.76 -3.30
C GLY A 106 -9.50 0.56 -3.44
N ASP A 107 -9.34 1.32 -2.34
CA ASP A 107 -8.52 2.53 -2.33
C ASP A 107 -7.04 2.25 -2.60
N CYS A 108 -6.44 1.28 -1.89
CA CYS A 108 -5.06 0.85 -2.14
C CYS A 108 -4.91 0.31 -3.56
N HIS A 109 -5.84 -0.52 -4.03
CA HIS A 109 -5.83 -1.03 -5.40
C HIS A 109 -5.80 0.12 -6.43
N SER A 110 -6.66 1.13 -6.26
CA SER A 110 -6.68 2.32 -7.09
C SER A 110 -5.37 3.11 -7.01
N TRP A 111 -4.88 3.38 -5.80
CA TRP A 111 -3.63 4.11 -5.59
C TRP A 111 -2.43 3.43 -6.27
N ILE A 112 -2.31 2.10 -6.18
CA ILE A 112 -1.21 1.35 -6.81
C ILE A 112 -1.21 1.54 -8.33
N LYS A 113 -2.38 1.54 -8.97
CA LYS A 113 -2.51 1.88 -10.40
C LYS A 113 -1.87 3.24 -10.70
N PHE A 114 -2.22 4.28 -9.95
CA PHE A 114 -1.60 5.60 -10.15
C PHE A 114 -0.09 5.60 -9.89
N VAL A 115 0.38 4.88 -8.89
CA VAL A 115 1.82 4.76 -8.61
C VAL A 115 2.57 4.15 -9.78
N THR A 116 2.03 3.14 -10.46
CA THR A 116 2.69 2.58 -11.65
C THR A 116 2.85 3.63 -12.77
N LYS A 117 1.88 4.54 -12.96
CA LYS A 117 2.00 5.67 -13.90
C LYS A 117 3.04 6.69 -13.47
N VAL A 118 3.06 7.05 -12.18
CA VAL A 118 3.99 8.05 -11.62
C VAL A 118 5.44 7.55 -11.65
N SER A 119 5.64 6.28 -11.33
CA SER A 119 6.98 5.71 -11.18
C SER A 119 7.52 5.08 -12.45
N GLY A 120 6.64 4.71 -13.41
CA GLY A 120 7.00 3.89 -14.57
C GLY A 120 7.37 2.46 -14.19
N ARG A 121 6.87 1.97 -13.04
CA ARG A 121 7.27 0.69 -12.45
C ARG A 121 6.11 -0.29 -12.47
N GLU A 122 6.41 -1.53 -12.83
CA GLU A 122 5.49 -2.65 -12.61
C GLU A 122 5.50 -3.03 -11.13
N ILE A 123 4.30 -3.25 -10.59
CA ILE A 123 4.09 -3.68 -9.20
C ILE A 123 3.27 -4.95 -9.23
N ILE A 124 3.74 -5.99 -8.55
CA ILE A 124 2.97 -7.21 -8.29
C ILE A 124 2.62 -7.23 -6.81
N ALA A 125 1.33 -7.24 -6.50
CA ALA A 125 0.86 -7.41 -5.13
C ALA A 125 0.15 -8.75 -4.97
N ARG A 126 0.62 -9.58 -4.04
CA ARG A 126 -0.10 -10.80 -3.63
C ARG A 126 -0.89 -10.49 -2.36
N ASP A 127 -2.20 -10.62 -2.41
CA ASP A 127 -3.06 -10.48 -1.24
C ASP A 127 -3.57 -11.84 -0.74
N ALA A 128 -4.52 -11.86 0.20
CA ALA A 128 -5.07 -13.11 0.72
C ALA A 128 -5.84 -13.96 -0.31
N LYS A 129 -6.20 -13.40 -1.47
CA LYS A 129 -7.09 -14.02 -2.47
C LYS A 129 -6.42 -14.26 -3.81
N ARG A 130 -5.54 -13.38 -4.27
CA ARG A 130 -4.98 -13.42 -5.63
C ARG A 130 -3.69 -12.62 -5.78
N PHE A 131 -3.13 -12.71 -6.97
CA PHE A 131 -2.09 -11.81 -7.45
C PHE A 131 -2.73 -10.68 -8.26
N HIS A 132 -2.24 -9.47 -8.04
CA HIS A 132 -2.58 -8.27 -8.77
C HIS A 132 -1.32 -7.80 -9.50
N HIS A 133 -1.33 -7.86 -10.83
CA HIS A 133 -0.27 -7.32 -11.65
C HIS A 133 -0.67 -5.92 -12.12
N PHE A 134 0.04 -4.91 -11.62
CA PHE A 134 -0.18 -3.51 -11.95
C PHE A 134 0.87 -3.01 -12.94
N LYS A 135 0.40 -2.37 -14.01
CA LYS A 135 1.24 -1.76 -15.05
C LYS A 135 0.49 -0.63 -15.74
N ASP A 136 1.16 0.50 -15.95
CA ASP A 136 0.65 1.67 -16.67
C ASP A 136 -0.76 2.13 -16.23
N GLY A 137 -1.05 1.98 -14.93
CA GLY A 137 -2.30 2.32 -14.28
C GLY A 137 -3.47 1.38 -14.55
N LEU A 138 -3.18 0.17 -14.99
CA LEU A 138 -4.12 -0.93 -15.09
C LEU A 138 -3.74 -2.03 -14.11
N CYS A 139 -4.71 -2.85 -13.72
CA CYS A 139 -4.49 -4.08 -13.00
C CYS A 139 -5.08 -5.25 -13.78
N SER A 140 -4.34 -6.36 -13.86
CA SER A 140 -4.78 -7.62 -14.46
C SER A 140 -6.07 -8.20 -13.86
N CYS A 141 -6.47 -7.82 -12.63
CA CYS A 141 -7.69 -8.32 -12.01
C CYS A 141 -8.98 -7.64 -12.52
N GLY A 142 -8.89 -6.63 -13.39
CA GLY A 142 -10.07 -5.93 -13.95
C GLY A 142 -10.89 -5.19 -12.90
N ASP A 143 -10.22 -4.62 -11.88
CA ASP A 143 -10.86 -3.99 -10.72
C ASP A 143 -11.69 -4.94 -9.85
N TYR A 144 -11.41 -6.24 -9.91
CA TYR A 144 -11.81 -7.18 -8.86
C TYR A 144 -10.66 -7.28 -7.85
N TRP A 145 -10.52 -6.23 -7.01
CA TRP A 145 -9.58 -6.20 -5.87
C TRP A 145 -9.84 -7.36 -4.91
#